data_AF-A0A816SVW1-F1
#
_entry.id   AF-A0A816SVW1-F1
#
_cell.length_a   1.000
_cell.length_b   1.000
_cell.length_c   1.000
_cell.angle_alpha   90.00
_cell.angle_beta   90.00
_cell.angle_gamma   90.00
#
_symmetry.space_group_name_H-M   'P 1'
#
loop_
_entity.id
_entity.type
_entity.pdbx_description
1 polymer ?
#
loop_
_entity_poly.entity_id
_entity_poly.type
_entity_poly.pdbx_seq_one_letter_code
_entity_poly.pdbx_strand_id
1 'polypeptide(L)'
;MSEKRIRMVEKNNNKRQRAKLVPEFSINDHQDVLVEILRRLDGPSLCSAACVCRLWSAVARNDSIWEELCFRQVSPRPSLPLRSVVSALGGYRRLYFLCIRPVLSRLPKIIWSHDQLQLSLSLYCVHYYERLYVGAWHEDAPPSAPPSSLMFLRKPVNVV
;
A
#
# COMPACT_ATOMS: atom_id res chain seq x y z
N MET A 1 28.73 16.89 57.72
CA MET A 1 28.94 16.63 56.27
C MET A 1 28.07 15.47 55.73
N SER A 2 27.33 14.75 56.59
CA SER A 2 26.56 13.53 56.30
C SER A 2 25.13 13.77 55.79
N GLU A 3 24.40 14.73 56.36
CA GLU A 3 22.98 14.96 56.02
C GLU A 3 22.74 15.39 54.57
N LYS A 4 23.65 16.18 53.99
CA LYS A 4 23.59 16.59 52.58
C LYS A 4 23.75 15.39 51.64
N ARG A 5 24.57 14.39 51.98
CA ARG A 5 24.73 13.17 51.18
C ARG A 5 23.50 12.28 51.27
N ILE A 6 22.91 12.13 52.46
CA ILE A 6 21.69 11.32 52.67
C ILE A 6 20.54 11.87 51.83
N ARG A 7 20.27 13.18 51.90
CA ARG A 7 19.21 13.82 51.10
C ARG A 7 19.47 13.69 49.59
N MET A 8 20.72 13.70 49.14
CA MET A 8 21.08 13.59 47.73
C MET A 8 20.86 12.16 47.19
N VAL A 9 21.19 11.14 47.99
CA VAL A 9 20.96 9.72 47.67
C VAL A 9 19.46 9.42 47.61
N GLU A 10 18.68 9.92 48.55
CA GLU A 10 17.23 9.72 48.63
C GLU A 10 16.49 10.40 47.46
N LYS A 11 16.93 11.60 47.08
CA LYS A 11 16.42 12.32 45.89
C LYS A 11 16.76 11.58 44.58
N ASN A 12 17.93 10.96 44.50
CA ASN A 12 18.31 10.12 43.36
C ASN A 12 17.51 8.80 43.29
N ASN A 13 17.23 8.18 44.44
CA ASN A 13 16.40 6.97 44.50
C ASN A 13 14.95 7.27 44.09
N ASN A 14 14.38 8.38 44.57
CA ASN A 14 13.04 8.82 44.15
C ASN A 14 12.97 9.20 42.66
N LYS A 15 14.05 9.77 42.09
CA LYS A 15 14.14 10.06 40.65
C LYS A 15 14.22 8.77 39.81
N ARG A 16 14.97 7.76 40.27
CA ARG A 16 15.04 6.44 39.64
C ARG A 16 13.72 5.65 39.76
N GLN A 17 13.03 5.77 40.90
CA GLN A 17 11.71 5.15 41.08
C GLN A 17 10.62 5.85 40.25
N ARG A 18 10.64 7.19 40.15
CA ARG A 18 9.74 7.94 39.25
C ARG A 18 9.95 7.59 37.77
N ALA A 19 11.20 7.38 37.34
CA ALA A 19 11.49 6.94 35.97
C ALA A 19 11.00 5.51 35.68
N LYS A 20 10.93 4.63 36.70
CA LYS A 20 10.38 3.26 36.57
C LYS A 20 8.85 3.20 36.58
N LEU A 21 8.16 4.26 37.01
CA LEU A 21 6.70 4.31 37.13
C LEU A 21 6.01 4.98 35.95
N VAL A 22 6.76 5.50 34.98
CA VAL A 22 6.17 5.95 33.71
C VAL A 22 5.97 4.68 32.87
N PRO A 23 4.74 4.23 32.63
CA PRO A 23 4.52 3.14 31.69
C PRO A 23 5.11 3.54 30.35
N GLU A 24 6.07 2.77 29.89
CA GLU A 24 6.75 2.99 28.62
C GLU A 24 5.72 2.72 27.51
N PHE A 25 5.21 3.78 26.88
CA PHE A 25 4.23 3.63 25.81
C PHE A 25 4.92 2.99 24.59
N SER A 26 4.56 1.74 24.32
CA SER A 26 4.97 1.02 23.11
C SER A 26 3.80 1.00 22.13
N ILE A 27 3.99 1.62 20.97
CA ILE A 27 3.00 1.58 19.89
C ILE A 27 2.70 0.16 19.40
N ASN A 28 3.63 -0.78 19.64
CA ASN A 28 3.49 -2.17 19.25
C ASN A 28 2.50 -2.93 20.14
N ASP A 29 2.16 -2.38 21.31
CA ASP A 29 1.21 -2.99 22.24
C ASP A 29 -0.24 -2.64 21.86
N HIS A 30 -0.41 -1.64 21.00
CA HIS A 30 -1.69 -1.11 20.52
C HIS A 30 -1.84 -1.34 19.02
N GLN A 31 -2.13 -2.59 18.64
CA GLN A 31 -2.22 -3.00 17.24
C GLN A 31 -3.33 -2.27 16.45
N ASP A 32 -4.43 -1.92 17.10
CA ASP A 32 -5.53 -1.13 16.55
C ASP A 32 -5.07 0.28 16.12
N VAL A 33 -4.34 0.97 16.99
CA VAL A 33 -3.75 2.28 16.70
C VAL A 33 -2.73 2.17 15.58
N LEU A 34 -1.90 1.12 15.61
CA LEU A 34 -0.93 0.84 14.56
C LEU A 34 -1.62 0.64 13.20
N VAL A 35 -2.70 -0.15 13.13
CA VAL A 35 -3.49 -0.35 11.90
C VAL A 35 -4.03 0.97 11.37
N GLU A 36 -4.63 1.81 12.23
CA GLU A 36 -5.17 3.12 11.84
C GLU A 36 -4.10 4.08 11.31
N ILE A 37 -2.88 4.05 11.87
CA ILE A 37 -1.76 4.85 11.38
C ILE A 37 -1.30 4.35 10.02
N LEU A 38 -1.00 3.05 9.89
CA LEU A 38 -0.53 2.48 8.62
C LEU A 38 -1.55 2.66 7.50
N ARG A 39 -2.84 2.58 7.83
CA ARG A 39 -3.95 2.77 6.89
C ARG A 39 -4.00 4.15 6.24
N ARG A 40 -3.37 5.16 6.84
CA ARG A 40 -3.32 6.53 6.31
C ARG A 40 -2.13 6.79 5.38
N LEU A 41 -1.13 5.91 5.39
CA LEU A 41 0.10 6.02 4.60
C LEU A 41 -0.15 5.73 3.12
N ASP A 42 0.68 6.28 2.25
CA ASP A 42 0.74 5.91 0.83
C ASP A 42 1.49 4.57 0.61
N GLY A 43 1.31 3.96 -0.55
CA GLY A 43 1.85 2.62 -0.86
C GLY A 43 3.37 2.47 -0.63
N PRO A 44 4.22 3.40 -1.10
CA PRO A 44 5.65 3.41 -0.79
C PRO A 44 5.96 3.46 0.72
N SER A 45 5.35 4.38 1.46
CA SER A 45 5.55 4.51 2.91
C SER A 45 5.09 3.28 3.68
N LEU A 46 3.99 2.65 3.25
CA LEU A 46 3.51 1.39 3.83
C LEU A 46 4.52 0.24 3.61
N CYS A 47 5.21 0.23 2.46
CA CYS A 47 6.28 -0.74 2.20
C CYS A 47 7.50 -0.50 3.08
N SER A 48 7.89 0.77 3.27
CA SER A 48 8.96 1.13 4.21
C SER A 48 8.60 0.74 5.65
N ALA A 49 7.36 0.97 6.07
CA ALA A 49 6.86 0.57 7.40
C ALA A 49 6.92 -0.96 7.60
N ALA A 50 6.65 -1.74 6.55
CA ALA A 50 6.75 -3.21 6.60
C ALA A 50 8.17 -3.70 6.93
N CYS A 51 9.21 -2.89 6.71
CA CYS A 51 10.59 -3.25 6.97
C CYS A 51 11.04 -3.01 8.43
N VAL A 52 10.20 -2.35 9.26
CA VAL A 52 10.59 -1.94 10.62
C VAL A 52 10.69 -3.14 11.57
N CYS A 53 9.66 -3.98 11.63
CA CYS A 53 9.63 -5.16 12.48
C CYS A 53 8.60 -6.18 11.99
N ARG A 54 8.54 -7.37 12.62
CA ARG A 54 7.59 -8.43 12.23
C ARG A 54 6.13 -8.02 12.38
N LEU A 55 5.78 -7.31 13.45
CA LEU A 55 4.41 -6.82 13.67
C LEU A 55 3.99 -5.85 12.56
N TRP A 56 4.83 -4.85 12.27
CA TRP A 56 4.55 -3.88 11.22
C TRP A 56 4.51 -4.54 9.84
N SER A 57 5.40 -5.50 9.58
CA SER A 57 5.33 -6.30 8.36
C SER A 57 4.02 -7.08 8.25
N ALA A 58 3.50 -7.64 9.35
CA ALA A 58 2.24 -8.38 9.34
C ALA A 58 1.07 -7.42 9.05
N VAL A 59 1.01 -6.28 9.75
CA VAL A 59 -0.03 -5.26 9.56
C VAL A 59 0.01 -4.67 8.16
N ALA A 60 1.18 -4.27 7.66
CA ALA A 60 1.35 -3.68 6.33
C ALA A 60 1.05 -4.66 5.18
N ARG A 61 1.03 -5.97 5.44
CA ARG A 61 0.66 -6.99 4.46
C ARG A 61 -0.85 -7.28 4.43
N ASN A 62 -1.63 -6.75 5.37
CA ASN A 62 -3.08 -6.95 5.39
C ASN A 62 -3.73 -6.31 4.17
N ASP A 63 -4.43 -7.13 3.39
CA ASP A 63 -5.04 -6.72 2.13
C ASP A 63 -6.15 -5.67 2.29
N SER A 64 -6.77 -5.56 3.47
CA SER A 64 -7.76 -4.54 3.80
C SER A 64 -7.21 -3.11 3.77
N ILE A 65 -5.94 -2.92 4.18
CA ILE A 65 -5.27 -1.61 4.10
C ILE A 65 -5.05 -1.23 2.63
N TRP A 66 -4.64 -2.21 1.83
CA TRP A 66 -4.44 -2.02 0.39
C TRP A 66 -5.77 -1.79 -0.35
N GLU A 67 -6.84 -2.48 0.03
CA GLU A 67 -8.20 -2.28 -0.52
C GLU A 67 -8.63 -0.82 -0.34
N GLU A 68 -8.47 -0.27 0.85
CA GLU A 68 -8.80 1.13 1.07
C GLU A 68 -7.89 2.07 0.28
N LEU A 69 -6.58 1.81 0.24
CA LEU A 69 -5.67 2.62 -0.57
C LEU A 69 -6.05 2.64 -2.06
N CYS A 70 -6.49 1.51 -2.60
CA CYS A 70 -6.95 1.39 -3.98
C CYS A 70 -8.22 2.22 -4.25
N PHE A 71 -9.14 2.27 -3.28
CA PHE A 71 -10.46 2.90 -3.45
C PHE A 71 -10.61 4.25 -2.75
N ARG A 72 -9.58 4.77 -2.07
CA ARG A 72 -9.63 6.04 -1.33
C ARG A 72 -10.04 7.22 -2.20
N GLN A 73 -9.71 7.16 -3.49
CA GLN A 73 -10.00 8.20 -4.48
C GLN A 73 -11.21 7.85 -5.36
N VAL A 74 -11.90 6.74 -5.08
CA VAL A 74 -12.96 6.21 -5.94
C VAL A 74 -14.27 6.28 -5.19
N SER A 75 -15.18 7.10 -5.71
CA SER A 75 -16.54 7.21 -5.22
C SER A 75 -17.52 6.96 -6.37
N PRO A 76 -18.52 6.08 -6.21
CA PRO A 76 -18.81 5.24 -5.05
C PRO A 76 -17.84 4.05 -4.90
N ARG A 77 -17.70 3.53 -3.68
CA ARG A 77 -16.88 2.34 -3.40
C ARG A 77 -17.47 1.15 -4.19
N PRO A 78 -16.68 0.41 -4.99
CA PRO A 78 -17.21 -0.64 -5.85
C PRO A 78 -17.87 -1.75 -5.03
N SER A 79 -19.16 -1.97 -5.26
CA SER A 79 -19.94 -3.01 -4.59
C SER A 79 -19.80 -4.34 -5.31
N LEU A 80 -18.77 -5.11 -4.95
CA LEU A 80 -18.74 -6.59 -4.96
C LEU A 80 -18.24 -7.41 -6.19
N PRO A 81 -18.17 -6.98 -7.48
CA PRO A 81 -17.58 -7.83 -8.53
C PRO A 81 -16.05 -7.78 -8.57
N LEU A 82 -15.41 -6.78 -7.96
CA LEU A 82 -13.95 -6.64 -8.01
C LEU A 82 -13.24 -7.64 -7.11
N ARG A 83 -13.83 -8.04 -5.98
CA ARG A 83 -13.16 -8.89 -4.98
C ARG A 83 -12.72 -10.24 -5.54
N SER A 84 -13.52 -10.85 -6.41
CA SER A 84 -13.16 -12.12 -7.09
C SER A 84 -11.99 -11.93 -8.06
N VAL A 85 -12.01 -10.86 -8.86
CA VAL A 85 -10.92 -10.53 -9.80
C VAL A 85 -9.64 -10.17 -9.06
N VAL A 86 -9.73 -9.36 -8.01
CA VAL A 86 -8.58 -9.00 -7.17
C VAL A 86 -8.00 -10.24 -6.49
N SER A 87 -8.85 -11.13 -5.99
CA SER A 87 -8.42 -12.41 -5.41
C SER A 87 -7.65 -13.25 -6.44
N ALA A 88 -8.17 -13.37 -7.67
CA ALA A 88 -7.49 -14.06 -8.77
C ALA A 88 -6.17 -13.38 -9.18
N LEU A 89 -6.07 -12.05 -9.07
CA LEU A 89 -4.84 -11.28 -9.27
C LEU A 89 -3.80 -11.50 -8.15
N GLY A 90 -4.21 -12.11 -7.03
CA GLY A 90 -3.37 -12.35 -5.85
C GLY A 90 -3.37 -11.21 -4.84
N GLY A 91 -4.46 -10.45 -4.75
CA GLY A 91 -4.73 -9.49 -3.68
C GLY A 91 -4.66 -8.01 -4.07
N TYR A 92 -5.17 -7.16 -3.17
CA TYR A 92 -5.24 -5.71 -3.39
C TYR A 92 -3.86 -5.07 -3.48
N ARG A 93 -2.87 -5.60 -2.75
CA ARG A 93 -1.49 -5.15 -2.86
C ARG A 93 -0.97 -5.28 -4.29
N ARG A 94 -1.19 -6.42 -4.96
CA ARG A 94 -0.76 -6.61 -6.35
C ARG A 94 -1.49 -5.65 -7.30
N LEU A 95 -2.80 -5.49 -7.11
CA LEU A 95 -3.59 -4.54 -7.89
C LEU A 95 -3.02 -3.12 -7.77
N TYR A 96 -2.63 -2.70 -6.56
CA TYR A 96 -2.05 -1.38 -6.34
C TYR A 96 -0.81 -1.13 -7.20
N PHE A 97 0.16 -2.05 -7.18
CA PHE A 97 1.42 -1.86 -7.93
C PHE A 97 1.27 -2.05 -9.44
N LEU A 98 0.40 -2.96 -9.87
CA LEU A 98 0.26 -3.33 -11.28
C LEU A 98 -0.64 -2.36 -12.06
N CYS A 99 -1.74 -1.93 -11.45
CA CYS A 99 -2.77 -1.15 -12.15
C CYS A 99 -2.80 0.30 -11.65
N ILE A 100 -2.80 0.51 -10.34
CA ILE A 100 -3.12 1.83 -9.76
C ILE A 100 -1.91 2.76 -9.75
N ARG A 101 -0.77 2.31 -9.23
CA ARG A 101 0.45 3.13 -9.11
C ARG A 101 0.92 3.68 -10.47
N PRO A 102 0.92 2.90 -11.58
CA PRO A 102 1.28 3.44 -12.89
C PRO A 102 0.32 4.53 -13.37
N VAL A 103 -0.98 4.39 -13.12
CA VAL A 103 -1.98 5.39 -13.52
C VAL A 103 -1.86 6.65 -12.65
N LEU A 104 -1.69 6.51 -11.33
CA LEU A 104 -1.44 7.63 -10.42
C LEU A 104 -0.20 8.44 -10.80
N SER A 105 0.87 7.76 -11.23
CA SER A 105 2.09 8.43 -11.68
C SER A 105 1.91 9.26 -12.96
N ARG A 106 0.88 8.95 -13.75
CA ARG A 106 0.56 9.65 -15.01
C ARG A 106 -0.50 10.73 -14.83
N LEU A 107 -1.35 10.61 -13.82
CA LEU A 107 -2.49 11.50 -13.57
C LEU A 107 -2.45 11.97 -12.11
N PRO A 108 -1.73 13.07 -11.81
CA PRO A 108 -1.38 13.36 -10.42
C PRO A 108 -2.52 13.81 -9.51
N LYS A 109 -3.76 14.07 -9.99
CA LYS A 109 -4.84 14.66 -9.15
C LYS A 109 -6.28 14.36 -9.60
N ILE A 110 -6.59 13.15 -10.08
CA ILE A 110 -7.97 12.82 -10.48
C ILE A 110 -8.60 11.88 -9.45
N ILE A 111 -9.70 12.31 -8.84
CA ILE A 111 -10.66 11.41 -8.18
C ILE A 111 -11.13 10.44 -9.25
N TRP A 112 -10.70 9.19 -9.20
CA TRP A 112 -11.09 8.21 -10.21
C TRP A 112 -12.57 7.89 -10.09
N SER A 113 -13.30 7.98 -11.20
CA SER A 113 -14.62 7.39 -11.27
C SER A 113 -14.50 5.87 -11.28
N HIS A 114 -15.55 5.19 -10.83
CA HIS A 114 -15.67 3.74 -10.95
C HIS A 114 -15.36 3.25 -12.37
N ASP A 115 -15.85 3.97 -13.38
CA ASP A 115 -15.67 3.64 -14.80
C ASP A 115 -14.22 3.73 -15.25
N GLN A 116 -13.46 4.72 -14.77
CA GLN A 116 -12.03 4.84 -15.09
C GLN A 116 -11.23 3.67 -14.52
N LEU A 117 -11.56 3.24 -13.30
CA LEU A 117 -10.95 2.06 -12.70
C LEU A 117 -11.31 0.80 -13.48
N GLN A 118 -12.59 0.62 -13.80
CA GLN A 118 -13.08 -0.53 -14.57
C GLN A 118 -12.40 -0.59 -15.93
N LEU A 119 -12.31 0.54 -16.66
CA LEU A 119 -11.60 0.63 -17.92
C LEU A 119 -10.12 0.27 -17.77
N SER A 120 -9.44 0.83 -16.76
CA SER A 120 -8.02 0.53 -16.51
C SER A 120 -7.78 -0.95 -16.20
N LEU A 121 -8.72 -1.59 -15.47
CA LEU A 121 -8.68 -3.02 -15.16
C LEU A 121 -8.94 -3.85 -16.42
N SER A 122 -9.93 -3.49 -17.24
CA SER A 122 -10.22 -4.14 -18.51
C SER A 122 -9.01 -4.07 -19.46
N LEU A 123 -8.40 -2.89 -19.61
CA LEU A 123 -7.20 -2.70 -20.40
C LEU A 123 -6.01 -3.49 -19.85
N TYR A 124 -5.86 -3.53 -18.53
CA TYR A 124 -4.84 -4.36 -17.89
C TYR A 124 -5.08 -5.85 -18.16
N CYS A 125 -6.32 -6.33 -18.04
CA CYS A 125 -6.67 -7.72 -18.34
C CYS A 125 -6.32 -8.07 -19.79
N VAL A 126 -6.67 -7.21 -20.76
CA VAL A 126 -6.31 -7.37 -22.17
C VAL A 126 -4.78 -7.43 -22.34
N HIS A 127 -4.06 -6.49 -21.73
CA HIS A 127 -2.58 -6.45 -21.75
C HIS A 127 -1.94 -7.71 -21.15
N TYR A 128 -2.50 -8.22 -20.05
CA TYR A 128 -2.01 -9.39 -19.35
C TYR A 128 -2.25 -10.67 -20.16
N TYR A 129 -3.45 -10.84 -20.73
CA TYR A 129 -3.74 -11.98 -21.61
C TYR A 129 -2.92 -11.94 -22.88
N GLU A 130 -2.68 -10.78 -23.48
CA GLU A 130 -1.75 -10.66 -24.60
C GLU A 130 -0.33 -11.07 -24.22
N ARG A 131 0.17 -10.66 -23.06
CA ARG A 131 1.48 -11.11 -22.59
C ARG A 131 1.54 -12.61 -22.38
N LEU A 132 0.49 -13.21 -21.82
CA LEU A 132 0.41 -14.67 -21.63
C LEU A 132 0.31 -15.42 -22.96
N TYR A 133 -0.50 -14.96 -23.90
CA TYR A 133 -0.67 -15.61 -25.21
C TYR A 133 0.52 -15.38 -26.15
N VAL A 134 1.06 -14.17 -26.22
CA VAL A 134 2.25 -13.87 -27.05
C VAL A 134 3.48 -14.58 -26.50
N GLY A 135 3.60 -14.73 -25.18
CA GLY A 135 4.69 -15.47 -24.54
C GLY A 135 4.59 -17.00 -24.64
N ALA A 136 3.42 -17.56 -24.97
CA ALA A 136 3.19 -19.01 -25.02
C ALA A 136 3.26 -19.61 -26.44
N TRP A 137 3.22 -18.79 -27.51
CA TRP A 137 3.15 -19.28 -28.90
C TRP A 137 4.24 -18.72 -29.84
N HIS A 138 5.14 -17.87 -29.35
CA HIS A 138 6.26 -17.36 -30.15
C HIS A 138 7.59 -17.74 -29.49
N GLU A 139 8.21 -18.83 -29.95
CA GLU A 139 9.62 -19.13 -29.61
C GLU A 139 10.61 -18.09 -30.16
N ASP A 140 10.17 -17.22 -31.08
CA ASP A 140 11.04 -16.23 -31.75
C ASP A 140 10.80 -14.76 -31.33
N ALA A 141 9.87 -14.48 -30.40
CA ALA A 141 9.58 -13.09 -30.01
C ALA A 141 10.44 -12.66 -28.81
N PRO A 142 11.14 -11.50 -28.89
CA PRO A 142 11.93 -11.01 -27.77
C PRO A 142 11.04 -10.79 -26.53
N PRO A 143 11.51 -11.14 -25.31
CA PRO A 143 10.73 -11.06 -24.06
C PRO A 143 10.27 -9.64 -23.69
N SER A 144 10.64 -8.63 -24.48
CA SER A 144 10.28 -7.22 -24.35
C SER A 144 9.24 -6.74 -25.38
N ALA A 145 8.67 -7.61 -26.22
CA ALA A 145 7.69 -7.20 -27.23
C ALA A 145 6.46 -6.56 -26.55
N PRO A 146 6.16 -5.28 -26.82
CA PRO A 146 5.01 -4.61 -26.23
C PRO A 146 3.72 -5.14 -26.86
N PRO A 147 2.64 -5.30 -26.08
CA PRO A 147 1.38 -5.82 -26.59
C PRO A 147 0.80 -4.92 -27.69
N SER A 148 0.42 -5.56 -28.80
CA SER A 148 0.03 -4.90 -30.03
C SER A 148 -1.29 -4.17 -29.92
N SER A 149 -2.23 -4.67 -29.11
CA SER A 149 -3.62 -4.20 -29.22
C SER A 149 -3.87 -2.90 -28.50
N LEU A 150 -3.03 -2.47 -27.55
CA LEU A 150 -3.22 -1.21 -26.81
C LEU A 150 -2.29 -0.08 -27.23
N MET A 151 -1.58 -0.23 -28.35
CA MET A 151 -0.74 0.82 -28.93
C MET A 151 -1.53 2.13 -29.20
N PHE A 152 -2.83 2.03 -29.45
CA PHE A 152 -3.69 3.18 -29.73
C PHE A 152 -3.87 4.13 -28.53
N LEU A 153 -3.78 3.63 -27.30
CA LEU A 153 -3.90 4.45 -26.08
C LEU A 153 -2.60 5.17 -25.69
N ARG A 154 -1.47 4.80 -26.29
CA ARG A 154 -0.17 5.43 -26.02
C ARG A 154 0.02 6.75 -26.76
N LYS A 155 -0.78 7.00 -27.81
CA LYS A 155 -0.77 8.28 -28.52
C LYS A 155 -1.77 9.21 -27.83
N PRO A 156 -1.41 10.47 -27.53
CA PRO A 156 -2.38 11.44 -27.05
C PRO A 156 -3.48 11.56 -28.12
N VAL A 157 -4.70 11.15 -27.77
CA VAL A 157 -5.87 11.41 -28.58
C VAL A 157 -6.15 12.91 -28.43
N ASN A 158 -5.64 13.70 -29.36
CA ASN A 158 -6.08 15.08 -29.52
C ASN A 158 -7.53 15.03 -29.96
N VAL A 159 -8.43 15.29 -29.02
CA VAL A 159 -9.83 15.57 -29.33
C VAL A 159 -9.88 17.03 -29.75
N VAL A 160 -9.94 17.27 -31.06
CA VAL A 160 -10.21 18.59 -31.67
C VAL A 160 -11.69 18.65 -32.02
#